data_AF-A0A7C4IQ71-F1
#
_entry.id   AF-A0A7C4IQ71-F1
#
_cell.length_a   1.000
_cell.length_b   1.000
_cell.length_c   1.000
_cell.angle_alpha   90.00
_cell.angle_beta   90.00
_cell.angle_gamma   90.00
#
_symmetry.space_group_name_H-M   'P 1'
#
loop_
_entity.id
_entity.type
_entity.pdbx_description
1 polymer ?
#
loop_
_entity_poly.entity_id
_entity_poly.type
_entity_poly.pdbx_seq_one_letter_code
_entity_poly.pdbx_strand_id
1 'polypeptide(L)'
;MTRRLHLVNLALVALLLLTGWQLRQRWAEARERERRVLGVSAESAPAIEEPPLAAPEPPRASDYLLVAEKLLFARDRNPEVVIELAAPKPVPPLPVAYGVLDLGRGPTVIMSERPGQPQRA
;
A
#
# COMPACT_ATOMS: atom_id res chain seq x y z
N MET A 1 -18.86 -39.50 -48.02
CA MET A 1 -17.93 -38.57 -47.31
C MET A 1 -18.63 -37.42 -46.59
N THR A 2 -19.73 -36.88 -47.11
CA THR A 2 -20.51 -35.76 -46.53
C THR A 2 -21.00 -35.99 -45.09
N ARG A 3 -21.47 -37.20 -44.75
CA ARG A 3 -21.94 -37.54 -43.39
C ARG A 3 -20.88 -37.34 -42.31
N ARG A 4 -19.62 -37.66 -42.61
CA ARG A 4 -18.49 -37.45 -41.69
C ARG A 4 -18.22 -35.95 -41.49
N LEU A 5 -18.31 -35.17 -42.57
CA LEU A 5 -18.18 -33.71 -42.50
C LEU A 5 -19.27 -33.08 -41.63
N HIS A 6 -20.53 -33.53 -41.79
CA HIS A 6 -21.63 -33.03 -40.96
C HIS A 6 -21.46 -33.38 -39.48
N LEU A 7 -20.94 -34.56 -39.15
CA LEU A 7 -20.60 -34.93 -37.76
C LEU A 7 -19.52 -34.01 -37.17
N VAL A 8 -18.46 -33.73 -37.94
CA VAL A 8 -17.39 -32.81 -37.49
C VAL A 8 -17.93 -31.40 -37.28
N ASN A 9 -18.78 -30.90 -38.17
CA ASN A 9 -19.41 -29.58 -38.01
C ASN A 9 -20.31 -29.54 -36.77
N LEU A 10 -21.09 -30.59 -36.52
CA LEU A 10 -21.90 -30.71 -35.30
C LEU A 10 -21.02 -30.71 -34.04
N ALA A 11 -19.91 -31.44 -34.06
CA ALA A 11 -18.96 -31.47 -32.96
C ALA A 11 -18.32 -30.09 -32.72
N LEU A 12 -17.96 -29.36 -33.79
CA LEU A 12 -17.42 -28.00 -33.69
C LEU A 12 -18.44 -27.02 -33.10
N VAL A 13 -19.69 -27.08 -33.54
CA VAL A 13 -20.77 -26.24 -32.98
C VAL A 13 -20.98 -26.57 -31.51
N ALA A 14 -21.01 -27.85 -31.14
CA ALA A 14 -21.13 -28.26 -29.74
C ALA A 14 -19.96 -27.74 -28.89
N LEU A 15 -18.73 -27.82 -29.41
CA LEU A 15 -17.53 -27.31 -28.74
C LEU A 15 -17.60 -25.78 -28.53
N LEU A 16 -18.02 -25.02 -29.54
CA LEU A 16 -18.18 -23.58 -29.44
C LEU A 16 -19.21 -23.19 -28.37
N LEU A 17 -20.35 -23.88 -28.33
CA LEU A 17 -21.36 -23.66 -27.31
C LEU A 17 -20.84 -23.96 -25.90
N LEU A 18 -20.11 -25.07 -25.75
CA LEU A 18 -19.61 -25.53 -24.45
C LEU A 18 -18.52 -24.59 -23.90
N THR A 19 -17.58 -24.18 -24.75
CA THR A 19 -16.53 -23.20 -24.38
C THR A 19 -17.12 -21.82 -24.10
N GLY A 20 -18.09 -21.36 -24.90
CA GLY A 20 -18.80 -20.10 -24.66
C GLY A 20 -19.56 -20.11 -23.33
N TRP A 21 -20.20 -21.22 -22.98
CA TRP A 21 -20.86 -21.38 -21.68
C TRP A 21 -19.86 -21.37 -20.52
N GLN A 22 -18.76 -22.11 -20.64
CA GLN A 22 -17.70 -22.14 -19.63
C GLN A 22 -17.06 -20.75 -19.42
N LEU A 23 -16.82 -20.01 -20.50
CA LEU A 23 -16.31 -18.65 -20.44
C LEU A 23 -17.29 -17.72 -19.73
N ARG A 24 -18.59 -17.84 -20.02
CA ARG A 24 -19.64 -17.05 -19.37
C ARG A 24 -19.70 -17.31 -17.86
N GLN A 25 -19.56 -18.57 -17.42
CA GLN A 25 -19.52 -18.91 -16.00
C GLN A 25 -18.31 -18.27 -15.30
N ARG A 26 -17.11 -18.45 -15.86
CA ARG A 26 -15.88 -17.86 -15.33
C ARG A 26 -15.93 -16.34 -15.28
N TRP A 27 -16.54 -15.71 -16.29
CA TRP A 27 -16.73 -14.27 -16.33
C TRP A 27 -17.67 -13.78 -15.21
N ALA A 28 -18.78 -14.50 -14.97
CA ALA A 28 -19.69 -14.17 -13.87
C ALA A 28 -19.01 -14.30 -12.50
N GLU A 29 -18.27 -15.39 -12.26
CA GLU A 29 -17.50 -15.59 -11.03
C GLU A 29 -16.44 -14.48 -10.82
N ALA A 30 -15.71 -14.13 -11.88
CA ALA A 30 -14.71 -13.06 -11.82
C ALA A 30 -15.35 -11.72 -11.48
N ARG A 31 -16.50 -11.40 -12.08
CA ARG A 31 -17.21 -10.15 -11.81
C ARG A 31 -17.78 -10.10 -10.39
N GLU A 32 -18.19 -11.23 -9.85
CA GLU A 32 -18.62 -11.32 -8.46
C GLU A 32 -17.46 -11.11 -7.48
N ARG A 33 -16.28 -11.70 -7.75
CA ARG A 33 -15.06 -11.44 -6.97
C ARG A 33 -14.67 -9.96 -7.00
N GLU A 34 -14.65 -9.35 -8.18
CA GLU A 34 -14.32 -7.94 -8.36
C GLU A 34 -15.29 -7.04 -7.58
N ARG A 35 -16.60 -7.32 -7.62
CA ARG A 35 -17.59 -6.60 -6.81
C ARG A 35 -17.35 -6.73 -5.31
N ARG A 36 -16.96 -7.91 -4.83
CA ARG A 36 -16.64 -8.12 -3.41
C ARG A 36 -15.38 -7.36 -2.99
N VAL A 37 -14.37 -7.30 -3.85
CA VAL A 37 -13.12 -6.59 -3.54
C VAL A 37 -13.30 -5.07 -3.62
N LEU A 38 -13.93 -4.57 -4.68
CA LEU A 38 -14.11 -3.13 -4.88
C LEU A 38 -15.25 -2.53 -4.04
N GLY A 39 -16.24 -3.35 -3.66
CA GLY A 39 -17.39 -2.92 -2.88
C GLY A 39 -17.14 -2.85 -1.37
N VAL A 40 -16.07 -3.47 -0.87
CA VAL A 40 -15.68 -3.36 0.53
C VAL A 40 -14.80 -2.13 0.67
N SER A 41 -15.41 -1.03 1.11
CA SER A 41 -14.64 0.11 1.63
C SER A 41 -13.82 -0.41 2.81
N ALA A 42 -12.50 -0.28 2.74
CA ALA A 42 -11.61 -0.75 3.79
C ALA A 42 -12.10 -0.22 5.14
N GLU A 43 -12.51 -1.13 6.01
CA GLU A 43 -12.91 -0.76 7.37
C GLU A 43 -11.67 -0.18 8.03
N SER A 44 -11.76 1.09 8.42
CA SER A 44 -10.65 1.79 9.04
C SER A 44 -10.25 1.00 10.27
N ALA A 45 -8.98 0.55 10.33
CA ALA A 45 -8.47 -0.14 11.49
C ALA A 45 -8.82 0.66 12.75
N PRO A 46 -9.24 0.01 13.85
CA PRO A 46 -9.57 0.72 15.07
C PRO A 46 -8.38 1.58 15.46
N ALA A 47 -8.62 2.87 15.67
CA ALA A 47 -7.59 3.78 16.12
C ALA A 47 -6.99 3.22 17.42
N ILE A 48 -5.68 2.99 17.43
CA ILE A 48 -4.98 2.66 18.66
C ILE A 48 -5.07 3.92 19.51
N GLU A 49 -5.80 3.85 20.62
CA GLU A 49 -5.82 4.93 21.60
C GLU A 49 -4.42 5.05 22.19
N GLU A 50 -3.65 6.04 21.72
CA GLU A 50 -2.38 6.39 22.34
C GLU A 50 -2.67 6.98 23.73
N PRO A 51 -1.98 6.52 24.78
CA PRO A 51 -2.15 7.11 26.09
C PRO A 51 -1.79 8.60 26.02
N PRO A 52 -2.55 9.48 26.69
CA PRO A 52 -2.26 10.90 26.68
C PRO A 52 -0.85 11.12 27.23
N LEU A 53 -0.02 11.81 26.45
CA LEU A 53 1.34 12.15 26.84
C LEU A 53 1.28 12.97 28.13
N ALA A 54 1.98 12.54 29.18
CA ALA A 54 2.03 13.27 30.43
C ALA A 54 2.60 14.68 30.16
N ALA A 55 1.93 15.71 30.68
CA ALA A 55 2.44 17.07 30.58
C ALA A 55 3.80 17.15 31.29
N PRO A 56 4.82 17.78 30.67
CA PRO A 56 6.12 17.93 31.31
C PRO A 56 5.98 18.77 32.59
N GLU A 57 6.74 18.42 33.63
CA GLU A 57 6.76 19.18 34.87
C GLU A 57 7.32 20.60 34.60
N PRO A 58 6.67 21.66 35.09
CA PRO A 58 7.20 23.01 34.92
C PRO A 58 8.54 23.15 35.66
N PRO A 59 9.55 23.76 35.02
CA PRO A 59 10.88 23.88 35.63
C PRO A 59 10.84 24.81 36.85
N ARG A 60 11.59 24.45 37.90
CA ARG A 60 11.72 25.23 39.13
C ARG A 60 12.93 26.15 39.03
N ALA A 61 12.92 27.25 39.78
CA ALA A 61 14.05 28.19 39.80
C ALA A 61 15.38 27.52 40.22
N SER A 62 15.31 26.50 41.08
CA SER A 62 16.45 25.66 41.47
C SER A 62 17.11 24.93 40.31
N ASP A 63 16.34 24.57 39.29
CA ASP A 63 16.80 23.75 38.17
C ASP A 63 17.74 24.56 37.24
N TYR A 64 17.74 25.89 37.39
CA TYR A 64 18.60 26.82 36.66
C TYR A 64 19.86 27.25 37.41
N LEU A 65 20.12 26.74 38.63
CA LEU A 65 21.28 27.15 39.44
C LEU A 65 22.61 26.93 38.70
N LEU A 66 22.75 25.80 38.00
CA LEU A 66 23.97 25.49 37.25
C LEU A 66 24.21 26.48 36.10
N VAL A 67 23.14 26.96 35.47
CA VAL A 67 23.19 28.01 34.42
C VAL A 67 23.53 29.37 35.03
N ALA A 68 22.94 29.68 36.17
CA ALA A 68 23.17 30.93 36.90
C ALA A 68 24.57 31.02 37.52
N GLU A 69 25.21 29.91 37.85
CA GLU A 69 26.55 29.89 38.45
C GLU A 69 27.67 29.74 37.42
N LYS A 70 27.50 28.83 36.46
CA LYS A 70 28.59 28.41 35.57
C LYS A 70 28.50 28.99 34.16
N LEU A 71 27.34 29.52 33.78
CA LEU A 71 27.05 29.98 32.41
C LEU A 71 26.55 31.43 32.37
N LEU A 72 27.04 32.26 33.31
CA LEU A 72 26.68 33.69 33.45
C LEU A 72 26.87 34.53 32.17
N PHE A 73 27.85 34.15 31.36
CA PHE A 73 28.22 34.84 30.13
C PHE A 73 28.19 33.92 28.90
N ALA A 74 27.55 32.74 29.02
CA ALA A 74 27.39 31.85 27.87
C ALA A 74 26.48 32.53 26.84
N ARG A 75 26.90 32.50 25.57
CA ARG A 75 26.18 33.10 24.44
C ARG A 75 24.81 32.44 24.16
N ASP A 76 24.59 31.27 24.74
CA ASP A 76 23.42 30.40 24.65
C ASP A 76 22.26 30.79 25.61
N ARG A 77 22.28 32.01 26.16
CA ARG A 77 21.17 32.58 26.93
C ARG A 77 19.97 32.97 26.05
N ASN A 78 19.66 32.15 25.06
CA ASN A 78 18.47 32.30 24.24
C ASN A 78 17.38 31.38 24.84
N PRO A 79 16.20 31.91 25.22
CA PRO A 79 15.11 31.09 25.79
C PRO A 79 14.51 30.09 24.80
N GLU A 80 14.98 30.08 23.55
CA GLU A 80 14.53 29.22 22.48
C GLU A 80 15.48 28.02 22.35
N VAL A 81 15.00 26.85 22.80
CA VAL A 81 15.73 25.58 22.66
C VAL A 81 15.85 25.27 21.17
N VAL A 82 17.06 25.41 20.61
CA VAL A 82 17.35 24.96 19.24
C VAL A 82 17.39 23.44 19.25
N ILE A 83 16.26 22.81 18.94
CA ILE A 83 16.17 21.37 18.77
C ILE A 83 16.88 21.03 17.47
N GLU A 84 18.12 20.53 17.57
CA GLU A 84 18.82 19.93 16.43
C GLU A 84 18.10 18.65 16.02
N LEU A 85 17.09 18.80 15.17
CA LEU A 85 16.43 17.69 14.48
C LEU A 85 17.49 16.99 13.63
N ALA A 86 17.91 15.80 14.08
CA ALA A 86 18.76 14.93 13.28
C ALA A 86 18.15 14.79 11.89
N ALA A 87 18.98 14.98 10.85
CA ALA A 87 18.52 14.95 9.47
C ALA A 87 17.71 13.66 9.23
N PRO A 88 16.49 13.75 8.67
CA PRO A 88 15.65 12.59 8.45
C PRO A 88 16.41 11.57 7.63
N LYS A 89 16.46 10.33 8.12
CA LYS A 89 17.17 9.24 7.46
C LYS A 89 16.65 9.13 6.03
N PRO A 90 17.52 9.09 5.00
CA PRO A 90 17.05 9.04 3.62
C PRO A 90 16.26 7.75 3.41
N VAL A 91 14.96 7.89 3.24
CA VAL A 91 14.08 6.79 2.87
C VAL A 91 14.28 6.54 1.37
N PRO A 92 14.56 5.30 0.95
CA PRO A 92 14.58 4.98 -0.47
C PRO A 92 13.20 5.25 -1.07
N PRO A 93 13.12 5.65 -2.36
CA PRO A 93 11.86 5.90 -3.02
C PRO A 93 11.01 4.62 -3.01
N LEU A 94 9.71 4.77 -2.72
CA LEU A 94 8.77 3.66 -2.75
C LEU A 94 8.62 3.15 -4.20
N PRO A 95 8.43 1.84 -4.39
CA PRO A 95 8.16 1.28 -5.70
C PRO A 95 6.89 1.88 -6.33
N VAL A 96 6.92 2.12 -7.64
CA VAL A 96 5.77 2.65 -8.38
C VAL A 96 4.96 1.49 -8.94
N ALA A 97 3.68 1.43 -8.61
CA ALA A 97 2.74 0.46 -9.16
C ALA A 97 2.19 0.94 -10.52
N TYR A 98 2.26 0.08 -11.54
CA TYR A 98 1.77 0.40 -12.89
C TYR A 98 0.47 -0.31 -13.26
N GLY A 99 0.17 -1.44 -12.63
CA GLY A 99 -1.02 -2.20 -12.93
C GLY A 99 -1.12 -3.48 -12.12
N VAL A 100 -2.27 -4.13 -12.21
CA VAL A 100 -2.56 -5.40 -11.54
C VAL A 100 -2.99 -6.41 -12.58
N LEU A 101 -2.45 -7.62 -12.51
CA LEU A 101 -2.74 -8.74 -13.40
C LEU A 101 -3.00 -10.00 -12.57
N ASP A 102 -3.96 -10.81 -12.98
CA ASP A 102 -4.19 -12.14 -12.38
C ASP A 102 -3.83 -13.23 -13.41
N LEU A 103 -2.79 -14.00 -13.08
CA LEU A 103 -2.29 -15.14 -13.89
C LEU A 103 -2.77 -16.49 -13.34
N GLY A 104 -3.85 -16.51 -12.55
CA GLY A 104 -4.43 -17.72 -11.97
C GLY A 104 -3.84 -18.13 -10.62
N ARG A 105 -2.97 -17.29 -10.03
CA ARG A 105 -2.50 -17.40 -8.63
C ARG A 105 -3.04 -16.29 -7.72
N GLY A 106 -3.90 -15.42 -8.25
CA GLY A 106 -4.42 -14.26 -7.55
C GLY A 106 -3.85 -12.94 -8.08
N PRO A 107 -4.36 -11.80 -7.58
CA PRO A 107 -3.98 -10.48 -8.05
C PRO A 107 -2.50 -10.22 -7.77
N THR A 108 -1.73 -10.05 -8.84
CA THR A 108 -0.29 -9.74 -8.82
C THR A 108 -0.09 -8.29 -9.27
N VAL A 109 0.61 -7.49 -8.48
CA VAL A 109 0.88 -6.08 -8.81
C VAL A 109 2.21 -5.98 -9.58
N ILE A 110 2.18 -5.30 -10.72
CA ILE A 110 3.40 -5.00 -11.50
C ILE A 110 3.99 -3.70 -10.96
N MET A 111 5.22 -3.78 -10.46
CA MET A 111 5.91 -2.70 -9.77
C MET A 111 7.26 -2.39 -10.44
N SER A 112 7.74 -1.15 -10.28
CA SER A 112 9.13 -0.78 -10.59
C SER A 112 9.79 -0.18 -9.38
N GLU A 113 11.11 -0.36 -9.24
CA GLU A 113 11.87 0.24 -8.14
C GLU A 113 11.87 1.77 -8.20
N ARG A 114 11.80 2.36 -9.40
CA ARG A 114 11.80 3.81 -9.62
C ARG A 114 11.01 4.17 -10.89
N PRO A 115 10.43 5.39 -10.99
CA PRO A 115 9.76 5.85 -12.19
C PRO A 115 10.68 5.74 -13.42
N GLY A 116 10.22 5.06 -14.47
CA GLY A 116 10.93 4.98 -15.76
C GLY A 116 12.03 3.91 -15.86
N GLN A 117 12.20 3.04 -14.86
CA GLN A 117 13.11 1.88 -14.94
C GLN A 117 12.40 0.63 -15.49
N PRO A 118 13.15 -0.31 -16.11
CA PRO A 118 12.61 -1.57 -16.60
C PRO A 118 11.93 -2.36 -15.47
N GLN A 119 10.76 -2.90 -15.77
CA GLN A 119 9.94 -3.67 -14.84
C GLN A 119 10.67 -4.98 -14.48
N ARG A 120 10.86 -5.24 -13.19
CA ARG A 120 11.29 -6.55 -12.68
C ARG A 120 10.03 -7.29 -12.20
N ALA A 121 9.75 -8.42 -12.85
CA ALA A 121 8.65 -9.33 -12.51
C ALA A 121 9.00 -10.19 -11.30
#